data_AF-A0A1Q6UAA9-F1
#
_entry.id   AF-A0A1Q6UAA9-F1
#
_cell.length_a   1.000
_cell.length_b   1.000
_cell.length_c   1.000
_cell.angle_alpha   90.00
_cell.angle_beta   90.00
_cell.angle_gamma   90.00
#
_symmetry.space_group_name_H-M   'P 1'
#
loop_
_entity.id
_entity.type
_entity.pdbx_description
1 polymer ?
#
loop_
_entity_poly.entity_id
_entity_poly.type
_entity_poly.pdbx_seq_one_letter_code
_entity_poly.pdbx_strand_id
1 'polypeptide(L)'
;MSEYVTEKKFVVAEGDGGELYIFLTAKKDNPAAPQIIYDGKDHAVFLRNREQKIILDYIHPDIRDKLKKAKEVVMVETLLGDNIKDSYFADMKIVDHIPVDWSLIGLSTWEKALAGKQS
;
A
#
# COMPACT_ATOMS: atom_id res chain seq x y z
N MET A 1 10.90 -18.68 -1.07
CA MET A 1 11.08 -17.49 -1.94
C MET A 1 9.88 -16.60 -1.68
N SER A 2 10.10 -15.41 -1.14
CA SER A 2 9.06 -14.53 -0.61
C SER A 2 8.12 -14.07 -1.74
N GLU A 3 6.84 -14.47 -1.70
CA GLU A 3 5.81 -14.14 -2.70
C GLU A 3 5.36 -12.66 -2.69
N TYR A 4 6.20 -11.76 -2.18
CA TYR A 4 5.86 -10.35 -2.02
C TYR A 4 6.53 -9.52 -3.09
N VAL A 5 5.73 -8.67 -3.74
CA VAL A 5 6.21 -7.71 -4.74
C VAL A 5 6.16 -6.32 -4.13
N THR A 6 7.29 -5.62 -4.04
CA THR A 6 7.30 -4.20 -3.64
C THR A 6 6.81 -3.34 -4.80
N GLU A 7 5.81 -2.48 -4.56
CA GLU A 7 5.40 -1.50 -5.56
C GLU A 7 6.37 -0.33 -5.58
N LYS A 8 7.01 -0.06 -6.72
CA LYS A 8 8.07 0.97 -6.77
C LYS A 8 7.55 2.40 -6.62
N LYS A 9 6.28 2.62 -6.96
CA LYS A 9 5.63 3.93 -6.93
C LYS A 9 4.15 3.74 -6.66
N PHE A 10 3.71 4.22 -5.50
CA PHE A 10 2.31 4.43 -5.18
C PHE A 10 2.14 5.81 -4.56
N VAL A 11 0.92 6.34 -4.61
CA VAL A 11 0.56 7.61 -3.97
C VAL A 11 -0.65 7.37 -3.09
N VAL A 12 -0.60 7.85 -1.85
CA VAL A 12 -1.77 7.87 -0.97
C VAL A 12 -2.27 9.30 -0.92
N ALA A 13 -3.52 9.49 -1.27
CA ALA A 13 -4.21 10.77 -1.20
C ALA A 13 -5.47 10.64 -0.35
N GLU A 14 -5.91 11.74 0.23
CA GLU A 14 -7.19 11.86 0.91
C GLU A 14 -8.09 12.73 0.03
N GLY A 15 -9.31 12.28 -0.21
CA GLY A 15 -10.33 13.09 -0.86
C GLY A 15 -11.04 13.99 0.14
N ASP A 16 -11.76 14.98 -0.38
CA ASP A 16 -12.48 15.98 0.41
C ASP A 16 -13.57 15.37 1.32
N GLY A 17 -14.06 14.17 1.00
CA GLY A 17 -15.01 13.41 1.79
C GLY A 17 -14.40 12.59 2.94
N GLY A 18 -13.08 12.60 3.11
CA GLY A 18 -12.35 11.74 4.06
C GLY A 18 -12.08 10.33 3.54
N GLU A 19 -12.35 10.08 2.26
CA GLU A 19 -12.01 8.84 1.57
C GLU A 19 -10.51 8.78 1.29
N LEU A 20 -9.88 7.63 1.47
CA LEU A 20 -8.47 7.44 1.19
C LEU A 20 -8.30 6.73 -0.15
N TYR A 21 -7.49 7.31 -1.03
CA TYR A 21 -7.17 6.81 -2.35
C TYR A 21 -5.73 6.32 -2.39
N ILE A 22 -5.51 5.13 -2.93
CA ILE A 22 -4.18 4.59 -3.18
C ILE A 22 -4.02 4.39 -4.68
N PHE A 23 -3.18 5.21 -5.29
CA PHE A 23 -2.85 5.15 -6.70
C PHE A 23 -1.67 4.22 -6.91
N LEU A 24 -1.80 3.26 -7.82
CA LEU A 24 -0.74 2.34 -8.20
C LEU A 24 -0.77 2.03 -9.69
N THR A 25 0.34 1.47 -10.19
CA THR A 25 0.44 1.11 -11.60
C THR A 25 -0.48 -0.06 -11.92
N ALA A 26 -1.36 0.13 -12.90
CA ALA A 26 -2.32 -0.87 -13.33
C ALA A 26 -1.67 -2.22 -13.64
N LYS A 27 -2.26 -3.29 -13.11
CA LYS A 27 -1.77 -4.67 -13.33
C LYS A 27 -2.59 -5.34 -14.43
N LYS A 28 -2.04 -6.42 -15.00
CA LYS A 28 -2.65 -7.10 -16.16
C LYS A 28 -3.97 -7.78 -15.79
N ASP A 29 -3.98 -8.50 -14.67
CA ASP A 29 -5.12 -9.30 -14.21
C ASP A 29 -6.12 -8.45 -13.42
N ASN A 30 -7.33 -8.94 -13.17
CA ASN A 30 -8.32 -8.25 -12.34
C ASN A 30 -8.06 -8.48 -10.83
N PRO A 31 -8.40 -7.52 -9.96
CA PRO A 31 -8.36 -7.73 -8.52
C PRO A 31 -9.40 -8.80 -8.13
N ALA A 32 -9.09 -9.61 -7.11
CA ALA A 32 -9.99 -10.64 -6.61
C ALA A 32 -9.97 -10.66 -5.09
N ALA A 33 -10.99 -10.02 -4.49
CA ALA A 33 -11.08 -9.73 -3.06
C ALA A 33 -9.88 -8.90 -2.55
N PRO A 34 -9.72 -7.66 -3.04
CA PRO A 34 -8.63 -6.79 -2.64
C PRO A 34 -8.73 -6.41 -1.16
N GLN A 35 -7.63 -6.55 -0.41
CA GLN A 35 -7.57 -6.25 1.01
C GLN A 35 -6.22 -5.63 1.37
N ILE A 36 -6.23 -4.65 2.28
CA ILE A 36 -5.01 -4.09 2.86
C ILE A 36 -4.87 -4.59 4.29
N ILE A 37 -3.73 -5.17 4.61
CA ILE A 37 -3.34 -5.50 5.97
C ILE A 37 -2.38 -4.42 6.45
N TYR A 38 -2.74 -3.77 7.55
CA TYR A 38 -1.95 -2.66 8.09
C TYR A 38 -1.84 -2.75 9.62
N ASP A 39 -0.64 -2.48 10.15
CA ASP A 39 -0.37 -2.43 11.59
C ASP A 39 -0.18 -1.02 12.15
N GLY A 40 -0.38 0.01 11.31
CA GLY A 40 -0.18 1.41 11.71
C GLY A 40 1.27 1.88 11.67
N LYS A 41 2.20 1.09 11.12
CA LYS A 41 3.63 1.43 11.06
C LYS A 41 4.06 1.92 9.67
N ASP A 42 5.31 1.67 9.31
CA ASP A 42 5.95 2.15 8.09
C ASP A 42 5.51 1.42 6.83
N HIS A 43 4.96 0.20 6.93
CA HIS A 43 4.67 -0.65 5.77
C HIS A 43 3.28 -1.28 5.90
N ALA A 44 2.64 -1.53 4.77
CA ALA A 44 1.41 -2.32 4.69
C ALA A 44 1.53 -3.40 3.62
N VAL A 45 0.68 -4.42 3.73
CA VAL A 45 0.55 -5.46 2.70
C VAL A 45 -0.79 -5.29 2.00
N PHE A 46 -0.74 -4.97 0.72
CA PHE A 46 -1.89 -5.00 -0.17
C PHE A 46 -2.02 -6.37 -0.83
N LEU A 47 -3.02 -7.13 -0.41
CA LEU A 47 -3.45 -8.37 -1.04
C LEU A 47 -4.41 -8.03 -2.17
N ARG A 48 -3.91 -7.96 -3.40
CA ARG A 48 -4.75 -7.67 -4.58
C ARG A 48 -5.60 -8.88 -4.98
N ASN A 49 -5.02 -10.07 -4.82
CA ASN A 49 -5.68 -11.36 -4.91
C ASN A 49 -4.92 -12.38 -4.05
N ARG A 50 -5.32 -13.67 -4.09
CA ARG A 50 -4.69 -14.73 -3.29
C ARG A 50 -3.20 -14.96 -3.61
N GLU A 51 -2.76 -14.59 -4.81
CA GLU A 51 -1.40 -14.83 -5.32
C GLU A 51 -0.54 -13.57 -5.33
N GLN A 52 -1.16 -12.39 -5.48
CA GLN A 52 -0.51 -11.09 -5.63
C GLN A 52 -0.51 -10.34 -4.30
N LYS A 53 0.59 -10.50 -3.56
CA LYS A 53 0.86 -9.78 -2.31
C LYS A 53 1.81 -8.64 -2.61
N ILE A 54 1.27 -7.42 -2.61
CA ILE A 54 2.00 -6.20 -2.91
C ILE A 54 2.36 -5.52 -1.59
N ILE A 55 3.61 -5.08 -1.43
CA ILE A 55 4.01 -4.30 -0.27
C ILE A 55 3.89 -2.81 -0.62
N LEU A 56 3.17 -2.09 0.23
CA LEU A 56 3.11 -0.64 0.27
C LEU A 56 4.14 -0.20 1.31
N ASP A 57 5.35 0.05 0.84
CA ASP A 57 6.47 0.42 1.70
C ASP A 57 6.51 1.91 1.97
N TYR A 58 7.06 2.30 3.12
CA TYR A 58 7.29 3.70 3.45
C TYR A 58 5.98 4.52 3.37
N ILE A 59 5.01 4.16 4.18
CA ILE A 59 3.78 4.94 4.34
C ILE A 59 4.09 6.23 5.10
N HIS A 60 3.69 7.35 4.51
CA HIS A 60 3.94 8.68 5.05
C HIS A 60 3.32 8.84 6.46
N PRO A 61 4.06 9.32 7.47
CA PRO A 61 3.57 9.48 8.84
C PRO A 61 2.22 10.20 8.95
N ASP A 62 2.04 11.28 8.21
CA ASP A 62 0.81 12.11 8.24
C ASP A 62 -0.47 11.37 7.85
N ILE A 63 -0.36 10.26 7.11
CA ILE A 63 -1.51 9.51 6.62
C ILE A 63 -1.77 8.23 7.44
N ARG A 64 -0.84 7.81 8.31
CA ARG A 64 -0.91 6.56 9.09
C ARG A 64 -2.14 6.51 10.00
N ASP A 65 -2.39 7.61 10.71
CA ASP A 65 -3.55 7.72 11.60
C ASP A 65 -4.88 7.65 10.85
N LYS A 66 -4.90 8.13 9.60
CA LYS A 66 -6.07 8.09 8.73
C LYS A 66 -6.31 6.68 8.21
N LEU A 67 -5.26 6.02 7.67
CA LEU A 67 -5.35 4.62 7.24
C LEU A 67 -5.77 3.69 8.37
N LYS A 68 -5.28 3.93 9.59
CA LYS A 68 -5.62 3.11 10.75
C LYS A 68 -7.09 3.21 11.17
N LYS A 69 -7.73 4.34 10.89
CA LYS A 69 -9.17 4.58 11.17
C LYS A 69 -10.07 4.22 9.99
N ALA A 70 -9.52 4.14 8.79
CA ALA A 70 -10.26 3.78 7.60
C ALA A 70 -10.73 2.32 7.66
N LYS A 71 -11.99 2.09 7.29
CA LYS A 71 -12.54 0.73 7.14
C LYS A 71 -12.26 0.16 5.76
N GLU A 72 -12.19 1.03 4.77
CA GLU A 72 -11.93 0.72 3.37
C GLU A 72 -11.12 1.85 2.75
N VAL A 73 -10.43 1.53 1.66
CA VAL A 73 -9.74 2.52 0.84
C VAL A 73 -10.06 2.28 -0.62
N VAL A 74 -9.99 3.33 -1.42
CA VAL A 74 -10.18 3.24 -2.86
C VAL A 74 -8.84 3.00 -3.53
N MET A 75 -8.68 1.83 -4.13
CA MET A 75 -7.54 1.54 -4.98
C MET A 75 -7.81 2.11 -6.37
N VAL A 76 -6.84 2.86 -6.90
CA VAL A 76 -6.91 3.45 -8.24
C VAL A 76 -5.75 2.92 -9.06
N GLU A 77 -6.05 2.17 -10.10
CA GLU A 77 -5.06 1.62 -11.02
C GLU A 77 -4.90 2.53 -12.24
N THR A 78 -3.71 3.10 -12.41
CA THR A 78 -3.39 4.01 -13.52
C THR A 78 -2.46 3.37 -14.55
N LEU A 79 -2.72 3.60 -15.83
CA LEU A 79 -1.84 3.25 -16.93
C LEU A 79 -0.75 4.31 -17.13
N LEU A 80 0.21 4.01 -18.02
CA LEU A 80 1.17 5.00 -18.49
C LEU A 80 0.42 6.21 -19.08
N GLY A 81 0.70 7.41 -18.55
CA GLY A 81 0.09 8.67 -19.00
C GLY A 81 -1.18 9.07 -18.24
N ASP A 82 -1.27 8.76 -16.94
CA ASP A 82 -2.31 9.21 -16.00
C ASP A 82 -3.76 8.76 -16.31
N ASN A 83 -3.93 7.86 -17.28
CA ASN A 83 -5.23 7.27 -17.57
C ASN A 83 -5.61 6.24 -16.51
N ILE A 84 -6.75 6.45 -15.85
CA ILE A 84 -7.32 5.48 -14.91
C ILE A 84 -7.81 4.26 -15.70
N LYS A 85 -7.27 3.09 -15.38
CA LYS A 85 -7.75 1.80 -15.91
C LYS A 85 -8.97 1.32 -15.15
N ASP A 86 -8.84 1.33 -13.82
CA ASP A 86 -9.82 0.72 -12.93
C ASP A 86 -9.74 1.36 -11.53
N SER A 87 -10.84 1.29 -10.79
CA SER A 87 -10.92 1.76 -9.42
C SER A 87 -11.86 0.88 -8.61
N TYR A 88 -11.43 0.46 -7.43
CA TYR A 88 -12.19 -0.48 -6.61
C TYR A 88 -11.90 -0.28 -5.12
N PHE A 89 -12.86 -0.66 -4.27
CA PHE A 89 -12.68 -0.61 -2.82
C PHE A 89 -11.86 -1.82 -2.35
N ALA A 90 -10.92 -1.57 -1.45
CA ALA A 90 -10.18 -2.59 -0.74
C ALA A 90 -10.46 -2.48 0.76
N ASP A 91 -10.81 -3.61 1.36
CA ASP A 91 -11.09 -3.67 2.79
C ASP A 91 -9.81 -3.43 3.60
N MET A 92 -9.89 -2.59 4.62
CA MET A 92 -8.79 -2.36 5.54
C MET A 92 -8.88 -3.35 6.71
N LYS A 93 -7.84 -4.17 6.85
CA LYS A 93 -7.66 -5.11 7.95
C LYS A 93 -6.54 -4.63 8.85
N ILE A 94 -6.94 -3.98 9.94
CA ILE A 94 -6.01 -3.55 10.99
C ILE A 94 -5.62 -4.76 11.84
N VAL A 95 -4.31 -4.93 12.03
CA VAL A 95 -3.73 -5.99 12.88
C VAL A 95 -2.73 -5.37 13.85
N ASP A 96 -2.46 -6.03 14.98
CA ASP A 96 -1.45 -5.52 15.93
C ASP A 96 -0.03 -5.60 15.36
N HIS A 97 0.23 -6.64 14.56
CA HIS A 97 1.51 -6.88 13.93
C HIS A 97 1.35 -7.71 12.66
N ILE A 98 1.98 -7.27 11.57
CA ILE A 98 2.11 -8.05 10.35
C ILE A 98 3.28 -9.03 10.54
N PRO A 99 3.07 -10.36 10.48
CA PRO A 99 4.12 -11.37 10.69
C PRO A 99 5.02 -11.50 9.44
N VAL A 100 5.53 -10.37 8.95
CA VAL A 100 6.43 -10.25 7.80
C VAL A 100 7.72 -9.62 8.31
N ASP A 101 8.84 -10.28 8.06
CA ASP A 101 10.15 -9.70 8.31
C ASP A 101 10.54 -8.77 7.16
N TRP A 102 10.31 -7.48 7.36
CA TRP A 102 10.62 -6.43 6.40
C TRP A 102 12.10 -6.39 6.02
N SER A 103 13.00 -6.75 6.94
CA SER A 103 14.45 -6.72 6.72
C SER A 103 14.87 -7.74 5.68
N LEU A 104 14.23 -8.92 5.67
CA LEU A 104 14.46 -9.96 4.65
C LEU A 104 14.01 -9.53 3.25
N ILE A 105 13.15 -8.54 3.16
CA ILE A 105 12.63 -7.97 1.91
C ILE A 105 13.45 -6.72 1.51
N GLY A 106 14.45 -6.34 2.30
CA GLY A 106 15.26 -5.15 2.06
C GLY A 106 14.58 -3.83 2.45
N LEU A 107 13.49 -3.91 3.22
CA LEU A 107 12.77 -2.76 3.74
C LEU A 107 13.26 -2.41 5.15
N SER A 108 13.36 -1.11 5.41
CA SER A 108 13.82 -0.55 6.68
C SER A 108 12.79 0.42 7.27
N THR A 109 13.12 1.16 8.31
CA THR A 109 12.22 2.19 8.85
C THR A 109 12.19 3.42 7.95
N TRP A 110 11.10 4.18 8.00
CA TRP A 110 10.96 5.44 7.26
C TRP A 110 12.15 6.39 7.47
N GLU A 111 12.60 6.53 8.72
CA GLU A 111 13.74 7.38 9.08
C GLU A 111 15.06 6.92 8.43
N LYS A 112 15.34 5.61 8.41
CA LYS A 112 16.55 5.06 7.80
C LYS A 112 16.54 5.24 6.28
N ALA A 113 15.38 5.07 5.64
CA ALA A 113 15.24 5.28 4.21
C ALA A 113 15.39 6.74 3.79
N LEU A 114 14.94 7.69 4.64
CA LEU A 114 15.19 9.11 4.43
C LEU A 114 16.68 9.46 4.58
N ALA A 115 17.34 8.93 5.60
CA ALA A 115 18.76 9.17 5.84
C ALA A 115 19.66 8.66 4.71
N GLY A 116 19.34 7.52 4.10
CA GLY A 116 20.09 6.94 2.99
C GLY A 116 19.94 7.65 1.64
N LYS A 117 18.99 8.61 1.49
CA LYS A 117 18.83 9.41 0.26
C LYS A 117 19.63 10.71 0.26
N GLN A 118 20.30 11.05 1.36
CA GLN A 118 21.10 12.29 1.49
C GLN A 118 22.61 12.08 1.27
N SER A 119 23.06 10.88 0.91
CA SER A 119 24.47 10.54 0.67
C SER A 119 24.76 10.26 -0.80
#